data_AF-A0A7V2GEL2-F1
#
_entry.id   AF-A0A7V2GEL2-F1
#
_cell.length_a   1.000
_cell.length_b   1.000
_cell.length_c   1.000
_cell.angle_alpha   90.00
_cell.angle_beta   90.00
_cell.angle_gamma   90.00
#
_symmetry.space_group_name_H-M   'P 1'
#
loop_
_entity.id
_entity.type
_entity.pdbx_description
1 polymer ?
#
loop_
_entity_poly.entity_id
_entity_poly.type
_entity_poly.pdbx_seq_one_letter_code
_entity_poly.pdbx_strand_id
1 'polypeptide(L)'
;MRKLPKSLLSYDALNDLCELLRQKESYRVSLQGADFGGAVADENEARLLLSKIIRVTGETLHRDFNDIPEPQIVLTRKLSTLPRQIMRLYLVFIPLVLFFLYLTMQYEDSGSDVWFIRIIIIFLLIFPLIFRKRMRLNIEHDVGYVKHAGGLTTITIDQLPSAQFQPFIAHEYAHQLYYHCFGDVGERWVKEGWARLVQWKVAQHLYHTEKNPAYLFHVLNQIIGELKFVCVLICRIFRMSVPSNVRRIRTMYRGNLLFNFFTGNPGFDPKILIQHSVGTAYFFLAERRTGLNETLWSLTAGDVSDSEDVQ
;
A
#
# COMPACT_ATOMS: atom_id res chain seq x y z
N MET A 1 -15.46 -10.96 16.04
CA MET A 1 -15.40 -11.47 14.65
C MET A 1 -15.65 -10.28 13.72
N ARG A 2 -14.94 -10.18 12.59
CA ARG A 2 -15.21 -9.10 11.62
C ARG A 2 -16.05 -9.67 10.50
N LYS A 3 -17.17 -9.02 10.27
CA LYS A 3 -18.21 -9.42 9.36
C LYS A 3 -17.90 -8.85 7.98
N LEU A 4 -17.92 -9.70 6.94
CA LEU A 4 -17.82 -9.18 5.56
C LEU A 4 -19.16 -8.54 5.18
N PRO A 5 -19.16 -7.45 4.40
CA PRO A 5 -20.40 -6.88 3.87
C PRO A 5 -21.14 -7.95 3.06
N LYS A 6 -22.45 -8.15 3.33
CA LYS A 6 -23.27 -9.11 2.57
C LYS A 6 -23.22 -8.86 1.06
N SER A 7 -23.07 -7.60 0.65
CA SER A 7 -22.94 -7.20 -0.76
C SER A 7 -21.73 -7.82 -1.48
N LEU A 8 -20.71 -8.27 -0.73
CA LEU A 8 -19.54 -8.97 -1.26
C LEU A 8 -19.68 -10.50 -1.18
N LEU A 9 -20.65 -11.02 -0.43
CA LEU A 9 -20.86 -12.45 -0.19
C LEU A 9 -21.85 -13.05 -1.20
N SER A 10 -21.59 -12.88 -2.49
CA SER A 10 -22.32 -13.57 -3.55
C SER A 10 -21.40 -14.06 -4.67
N TYR A 11 -21.85 -15.06 -5.44
CA TYR A 11 -21.12 -15.54 -6.61
C TYR A 11 -20.96 -14.45 -7.68
N ASP A 12 -21.99 -13.62 -7.86
CA ASP A 12 -21.96 -12.51 -8.82
C ASP A 12 -20.94 -11.45 -8.40
N ALA A 13 -20.92 -11.07 -7.10
CA ALA A 13 -19.92 -10.15 -6.58
C ALA A 13 -18.49 -10.71 -6.73
N LEU A 14 -18.29 -12.01 -6.48
CA LEU A 14 -16.99 -12.66 -6.70
C LEU A 14 -16.57 -12.63 -8.18
N ASN A 15 -17.49 -12.88 -9.11
CA ASN A 15 -17.22 -12.82 -10.55
C ASN A 15 -16.86 -11.39 -10.99
N ASP A 16 -17.63 -10.40 -10.54
CA ASP A 16 -17.37 -8.98 -10.81
C ASP A 16 -15.99 -8.55 -10.28
N LEU A 17 -15.63 -8.98 -9.07
CA LEU A 17 -14.31 -8.70 -8.47
C LEU A 17 -13.18 -9.37 -9.25
N CYS A 18 -13.37 -10.61 -9.69
CA CYS A 18 -12.38 -11.32 -10.50
C CYS A 18 -12.17 -10.60 -11.84
N GLU A 19 -13.23 -10.09 -12.46
CA GLU A 19 -13.13 -9.31 -13.69
C GLU A 19 -12.44 -7.97 -13.46
N LEU A 20 -12.85 -7.22 -12.43
CA LEU A 20 -12.23 -5.95 -12.04
C LEU A 20 -10.73 -6.12 -11.79
N LEU A 21 -10.35 -7.15 -11.03
CA LEU A 21 -8.96 -7.48 -10.75
C LEU A 21 -8.17 -7.75 -12.05
N ARG A 22 -8.77 -8.49 -13.00
CA ARG A 22 -8.13 -8.74 -14.31
C ARG A 22 -7.98 -7.47 -15.13
N GLN A 23 -8.97 -6.58 -15.12
CA GLN A 23 -8.88 -5.29 -15.81
C GLN A 23 -7.73 -4.44 -15.22
N LYS A 24 -7.64 -4.35 -13.89
CA LYS A 24 -6.54 -3.63 -13.22
C LYS A 24 -5.18 -4.26 -13.51
N GLU A 25 -5.07 -5.58 -13.50
CA GLU A 25 -3.82 -6.27 -13.85
C GLU A 25 -3.42 -6.04 -15.32
N SER A 26 -4.37 -6.14 -16.25
CA SER A 26 -4.13 -5.84 -17.66
C SER A 26 -3.60 -4.41 -17.83
N TYR A 27 -4.20 -3.47 -17.10
CA TYR A 27 -3.75 -2.09 -17.12
C TYR A 27 -2.34 -1.93 -16.54
N ARG A 28 -2.05 -2.58 -15.41
CA ARG A 28 -0.70 -2.59 -14.81
C ARG A 28 0.35 -3.16 -15.77
N VAL A 29 0.05 -4.24 -16.49
CA VAL A 29 0.96 -4.84 -17.47
C VAL A 29 1.22 -3.91 -18.66
N SER A 30 0.23 -3.12 -19.07
CA SER A 30 0.38 -2.15 -20.16
C SER A 30 1.19 -0.90 -19.79
N LEU A 31 1.37 -0.63 -18.49
CA LEU A 31 2.11 0.53 -18.01
C LEU A 31 3.59 0.19 -17.87
N GLN A 32 4.44 0.95 -18.55
CA GLN A 32 5.88 0.94 -18.28
C GLN A 32 6.12 1.86 -17.08
N GLY A 33 6.32 1.28 -15.89
CA GLY A 33 6.69 2.06 -14.70
C GLY A 33 8.08 2.67 -14.86
N ALA A 34 8.13 3.90 -15.35
CA ALA A 34 9.35 4.67 -15.56
C ALA A 34 9.11 6.13 -15.13
N ASP A 35 10.20 6.83 -14.82
CA ASP A 35 10.21 8.25 -14.46
C ASP A 35 9.34 8.62 -13.24
N PHE A 36 9.78 8.18 -12.07
CA PHE A 36 9.12 8.50 -10.79
C PHE A 36 9.44 9.89 -10.25
N GLY A 37 10.30 10.65 -10.94
CA GLY A 37 10.80 11.95 -10.49
C GLY A 37 11.85 11.86 -9.38
N GLY A 38 12.33 13.04 -8.95
CA GLY A 38 13.22 13.19 -7.80
C GLY A 38 12.50 12.98 -6.47
N ALA A 39 13.25 12.67 -5.41
CA ALA A 39 12.70 12.57 -4.06
C ALA A 39 12.30 13.96 -3.56
N VAL A 40 11.09 14.09 -3.01
CA VAL A 40 10.60 15.33 -2.41
C VAL A 40 11.43 15.64 -1.17
N ALA A 41 12.30 16.64 -1.26
CA ALA A 41 13.42 16.79 -0.33
C ALA A 41 13.09 17.70 0.87
N ASP A 42 12.17 18.65 0.68
CA ASP A 42 11.84 19.67 1.68
C ASP A 42 10.33 19.89 1.86
N GLU A 43 9.97 20.55 2.96
CA GLU A 43 8.59 20.77 3.36
C GLU A 43 7.85 21.79 2.48
N ASN A 44 8.56 22.69 1.80
CA ASN A 44 7.92 23.65 0.91
C ASN A 44 7.48 22.97 -0.38
N GLU A 45 8.34 22.13 -0.97
CA GLU A 45 7.99 21.28 -2.10
C GLU A 45 6.82 20.35 -1.74
N ALA A 46 6.88 19.70 -0.57
CA ALA A 46 5.80 18.85 -0.08
C ALA A 46 4.46 19.60 0.05
N ARG A 47 4.49 20.84 0.57
CA ARG A 47 3.29 21.69 0.68
C ARG A 47 2.74 22.07 -0.68
N LEU A 48 3.59 22.47 -1.64
CA LEU A 48 3.16 22.79 -3.00
C LEU A 48 2.49 21.59 -3.68
N LEU A 49 3.02 20.39 -3.48
CA LEU A 49 2.41 19.15 -3.98
C LEU A 49 1.08 18.85 -3.28
N LEU A 50 0.98 19.08 -1.96
CA LEU A 50 -0.29 18.95 -1.24
C LEU A 50 -1.35 19.92 -1.80
N SER A 51 -1.04 21.20 -1.95
CA SER A 51 -1.97 22.18 -2.50
C SER A 51 -2.40 21.83 -3.94
N LYS A 52 -1.47 21.29 -4.76
CA LYS A 52 -1.79 20.72 -6.07
C LYS A 52 -2.79 19.56 -5.94
N ILE A 53 -2.57 18.64 -5.00
CA ILE A 53 -3.45 17.47 -4.79
C ILE A 53 -4.84 17.89 -4.31
N ILE A 54 -4.94 18.89 -3.44
CA ILE A 54 -6.23 19.45 -3.01
C ILE A 54 -7.02 19.93 -4.24
N ARG A 55 -6.37 20.74 -5.09
CA ARG A 55 -7.00 21.26 -6.32
C ARG A 55 -7.41 20.13 -7.27
N VAL A 56 -6.49 19.21 -7.57
CA VAL A 56 -6.77 18.06 -8.45
C VAL A 56 -7.88 17.18 -7.89
N THR A 57 -7.97 17.03 -6.57
CA THR A 57 -9.06 16.28 -5.92
C THR A 57 -10.40 16.98 -6.13
N GLY A 58 -10.46 18.31 -5.96
CA GLY A 58 -11.67 19.10 -6.27
C GLY A 58 -12.10 18.97 -7.74
N GLU A 59 -11.14 19.10 -8.67
CA GLU A 59 -11.38 18.92 -10.11
C GLU A 59 -11.88 17.49 -10.43
N THR A 60 -11.27 16.48 -9.82
CA THR A 60 -11.59 15.06 -10.04
C THR A 60 -12.97 14.69 -9.50
N LEU A 61 -13.36 15.28 -8.36
CA LEU A 61 -14.64 14.99 -7.70
C LEU A 61 -15.75 15.97 -8.09
N HIS A 62 -15.45 16.95 -8.96
CA HIS A 62 -16.36 18.02 -9.37
C HIS A 62 -17.00 18.76 -8.18
N ARG A 63 -16.20 19.03 -7.14
CA ARG A 63 -16.63 19.74 -5.93
C ARG A 63 -15.57 20.74 -5.47
N ASP A 64 -16.04 21.81 -4.86
CA ASP A 64 -15.17 22.75 -4.16
C ASP A 64 -14.97 22.28 -2.71
N PHE A 65 -13.73 22.37 -2.24
CA PHE A 65 -13.30 22.00 -0.89
C PHE A 65 -12.53 23.15 -0.21
N ASN A 66 -12.70 24.39 -0.69
CA ASN A 66 -12.02 25.58 -0.17
C ASN A 66 -12.35 25.89 1.30
N ASP A 67 -13.43 25.33 1.84
CA ASP A 67 -13.84 25.44 3.25
C ASP A 67 -13.09 24.47 4.17
N ILE A 68 -12.39 23.48 3.60
CA ILE A 68 -11.64 22.47 4.36
C ILE A 68 -10.23 23.01 4.65
N PRO A 69 -9.83 23.12 5.93
CA PRO A 69 -8.49 23.59 6.28
C PRO A 69 -7.39 22.70 5.68
N GLU A 70 -6.38 23.29 5.05
CA GLU A 70 -5.25 22.52 4.51
C GLU A 70 -4.50 21.78 5.63
N PRO A 71 -4.27 20.45 5.52
CA PRO A 71 -3.47 19.72 6.52
C PRO A 71 -2.03 20.18 6.52
N GLN A 72 -1.38 20.11 7.68
CA GLN A 72 0.07 20.22 7.74
C GLN A 72 0.71 18.96 7.13
N ILE A 73 1.77 19.14 6.34
CA ILE A 73 2.58 18.02 5.84
C ILE A 73 3.93 17.96 6.55
N VAL A 74 4.32 16.76 7.00
CA VAL A 74 5.56 16.54 7.74
C VAL A 74 6.36 15.40 7.09
N LEU A 75 7.60 15.70 6.72
CA LEU A 75 8.54 14.71 6.18
C LEU A 75 9.26 13.96 7.31
N THR A 76 9.05 12.64 7.40
CA THR A 76 9.59 11.83 8.50
C THR A 76 11.12 11.61 8.43
N ARG A 77 11.69 11.77 7.24
CA ARG A 77 13.11 11.63 6.93
C ARG A 77 13.73 10.25 7.19
N LYS A 78 12.93 9.18 7.37
CA LYS A 78 13.47 7.86 7.70
C LYS A 78 14.26 7.28 6.52
N LEU A 79 13.80 7.46 5.28
CA LEU A 79 14.51 7.02 4.07
C LEU A 79 15.89 7.65 3.95
N SER A 80 16.01 8.95 4.22
CA SER A 80 17.30 9.66 4.16
C SER A 80 18.33 9.08 5.13
N THR A 81 17.89 8.56 6.28
CA THR A 81 18.79 7.97 7.30
C THR A 81 19.13 6.49 7.05
N LEU A 82 18.37 5.81 6.19
CA LEU A 82 18.50 4.37 5.96
C LEU A 82 19.92 3.96 5.50
N PRO A 83 20.58 4.63 4.54
CA PRO A 83 21.94 4.27 4.14
C PRO A 83 22.93 4.26 5.32
N ARG A 84 22.81 5.23 6.23
CA ARG A 84 23.65 5.32 7.42
C ARG A 84 23.38 4.18 8.41
N GLN A 85 22.13 3.79 8.57
CA GLN A 85 21.77 2.63 9.40
C GLN A 85 22.34 1.32 8.83
N ILE A 86 22.32 1.16 7.50
CA ILE A 86 22.89 -0.01 6.82
C ILE A 86 24.41 -0.06 6.95
N MET A 87 25.09 1.08 6.82
CA MET A 87 26.54 1.14 7.08
C MET A 87 26.89 0.71 8.51
N ARG A 88 26.13 1.17 9.52
CA ARG A 88 26.32 0.74 10.91
C ARG A 88 26.13 -0.77 11.08
N LEU A 89 25.16 -1.35 10.38
CA LEU A 89 24.93 -2.80 10.41
C LEU A 89 26.11 -3.57 9.80
N TYR A 90 26.66 -3.10 8.67
CA TYR A 90 27.87 -3.68 8.09
C TYR A 90 29.09 -3.57 9.01
N LEU A 91 29.26 -2.47 9.74
CA LEU A 91 30.36 -2.34 10.71
C LEU A 91 30.30 -3.39 11.83
N VAL A 92 29.10 -3.86 12.20
CA VAL A 92 28.93 -4.95 13.17
C VAL A 92 29.17 -6.32 12.53
N PHE A 93 28.73 -6.50 11.29
CA PHE A 93 28.77 -7.82 10.63
C PHE A 93 30.12 -8.14 10.00
N ILE A 94 30.88 -7.16 9.54
CA ILE A 94 32.21 -7.38 8.94
C ILE A 94 33.17 -8.07 9.93
N PRO A 95 33.31 -7.62 11.20
CA PRO A 95 34.14 -8.32 12.18
C PRO A 95 33.72 -9.78 12.39
N LEU A 96 32.41 -10.05 12.45
CA LEU A 96 31.88 -11.42 12.57
C LEU A 96 32.23 -12.25 11.34
N VAL A 97 32.07 -11.69 10.14
CA VAL A 97 32.45 -12.34 8.88
C VAL A 97 33.95 -12.65 8.86
N LEU A 98 34.80 -11.70 9.25
CA LEU A 98 36.26 -11.91 9.32
C LEU A 98 36.63 -12.98 10.34
N PHE A 99 35.97 -13.02 11.49
CA PHE A 99 36.15 -14.05 12.50
C PHE A 99 35.77 -15.44 11.97
N PHE A 100 34.60 -15.59 11.35
CA PHE A 100 34.18 -16.84 10.74
C PHE A 100 35.08 -17.26 9.58
N LEU A 101 35.55 -16.31 8.75
CA LEU A 101 36.51 -16.59 7.69
C LEU A 101 37.82 -17.13 8.26
N TYR A 102 38.36 -16.48 9.30
CA TYR A 102 39.56 -16.95 10.00
C TYR A 102 39.40 -18.38 10.52
N LEU A 103 38.25 -18.70 11.14
CA LEU A 103 37.95 -20.06 11.58
C LEU A 103 37.95 -21.04 10.40
N THR A 104 37.36 -20.71 9.25
CA THR A 104 37.34 -21.63 8.09
C THR A 104 38.69 -21.84 7.43
N MET A 105 39.66 -20.93 7.59
CA MET A 105 41.01 -21.10 7.02
C MET A 105 41.86 -22.13 7.77
N GLN A 106 41.45 -22.55 8.97
CA GLN A 106 42.19 -23.49 9.81
C GLN A 106 41.78 -24.96 9.63
N TYR A 107 40.76 -25.24 8.79
CA TYR A 107 40.20 -26.58 8.60
C TYR A 107 40.33 -27.03 7.14
N GLU A 108 40.38 -28.34 6.92
CA GLU A 108 40.40 -28.93 5.57
C GLU A 108 39.13 -28.58 4.78
N ASP A 109 39.30 -28.26 3.49
CA ASP A 109 38.28 -27.65 2.61
C ASP A 109 37.02 -28.49 2.35
N SER A 110 37.00 -29.76 2.76
CA SER A 110 35.99 -30.76 2.39
C SER A 110 34.93 -31.06 3.45
N GLY A 111 35.05 -30.51 4.67
CA GLY A 111 34.11 -30.76 5.77
C GLY A 111 32.74 -30.09 5.60
N SER A 112 31.65 -30.79 5.96
CA SER A 112 30.29 -30.23 6.00
C SER A 112 30.19 -28.98 6.89
N ASP A 113 30.99 -28.94 7.96
CA ASP A 113 31.00 -27.85 8.95
C ASP A 113 31.61 -26.57 8.35
N VAL A 114 32.65 -26.72 7.52
CA VAL A 114 33.28 -25.59 6.79
C VAL A 114 32.27 -24.97 5.83
N TRP A 115 31.52 -25.80 5.10
CA TRP A 115 30.46 -25.33 4.21
C TRP A 115 29.33 -24.61 4.96
N PHE A 116 28.93 -25.11 6.13
CA PHE A 116 27.94 -24.46 6.96
C PHE A 116 28.39 -23.06 7.41
N ILE A 117 29.65 -22.92 7.86
CA ILE A 117 30.21 -21.62 8.25
C ILE A 117 30.30 -20.67 7.05
N ARG A 118 30.67 -21.16 5.86
CA ARG A 118 30.68 -20.37 4.62
C ARG A 118 29.28 -19.86 4.25
N ILE A 119 28.24 -20.68 4.42
CA ILE A 119 26.84 -20.25 4.24
C ILE A 119 26.47 -19.14 5.22
N ILE A 120 26.89 -19.25 6.50
CA ILE A 120 26.68 -18.19 7.50
C ILE A 120 27.36 -16.90 7.08
N ILE A 121 28.61 -16.95 6.59
CA ILE A 121 29.34 -15.77 6.10
C ILE A 121 28.57 -15.08 4.96
N ILE A 122 28.14 -15.85 3.96
CA ILE A 122 27.35 -15.34 2.83
C ILE A 122 26.06 -14.69 3.34
N PHE A 123 25.38 -15.35 4.28
CA PHE A 123 24.17 -14.83 4.88
C PHE A 123 24.41 -13.51 5.62
N LEU A 124 25.46 -13.39 6.42
CA LEU A 124 25.83 -12.16 7.12
C LEU A 124 26.14 -11.01 6.14
N LEU A 125 26.75 -11.29 4.98
CA LEU A 125 27.02 -10.27 3.96
C LEU A 125 25.74 -9.81 3.22
N ILE A 126 24.82 -10.73 2.96
CA ILE A 126 23.57 -10.46 2.23
C ILE A 126 22.47 -9.87 3.13
N PHE A 127 22.44 -10.23 4.41
CA PHE A 127 21.39 -9.82 5.34
C PHE A 127 21.16 -8.30 5.39
N PRO A 128 22.20 -7.43 5.46
CA PRO A 128 21.99 -5.99 5.44
C PRO A 128 21.29 -5.48 4.17
N LEU A 129 21.50 -6.12 3.02
CA LEU A 129 20.81 -5.77 1.77
C LEU A 129 19.32 -6.16 1.83
N ILE A 130 19.04 -7.37 2.33
CA ILE A 130 17.67 -7.85 2.57
C ILE A 130 16.95 -6.91 3.53
N PHE A 131 17.62 -6.57 4.65
CA PHE A 131 17.10 -5.67 5.66
C PHE A 131 16.85 -4.26 5.10
N ARG A 132 17.79 -3.71 4.32
CA ARG A 132 17.64 -2.43 3.62
C ARG A 132 16.40 -2.43 2.74
N LYS A 133 16.23 -3.46 1.91
CA LYS A 133 15.09 -3.56 1.00
C LYS A 133 13.78 -3.59 1.77
N ARG A 134 13.71 -4.40 2.83
CA ARG A 134 12.53 -4.53 3.69
C ARG A 134 12.19 -3.22 4.40
N MET A 135 13.17 -2.58 5.01
CA MET A 135 12.98 -1.29 5.69
C MET A 135 12.55 -0.21 4.72
N ARG A 136 13.18 -0.12 3.56
CA ARG A 136 12.80 0.82 2.50
C ARG A 136 11.32 0.63 2.12
N LEU A 137 10.90 -0.60 1.80
CA LEU A 137 9.51 -0.86 1.42
C LEU A 137 8.52 -0.53 2.55
N ASN A 138 8.86 -0.85 3.80
CA ASN A 138 8.04 -0.48 4.96
C ASN A 138 7.89 1.04 5.06
N ILE A 139 9.00 1.77 5.00
CA ILE A 139 9.00 3.22 5.12
C ILE A 139 8.25 3.87 3.95
N GLU A 140 8.41 3.35 2.73
CA GLU A 140 7.69 3.84 1.55
C GLU A 140 6.17 3.74 1.70
N HIS A 141 5.67 2.79 2.50
CA HIS A 141 4.25 2.58 2.78
C HIS A 141 3.80 3.13 4.14
N ASP A 142 4.73 3.69 4.94
CA ASP A 142 4.47 4.27 6.25
C ASP A 142 4.04 5.73 6.09
N VAL A 143 2.84 5.89 5.53
CA VAL A 143 2.14 7.16 5.36
C VAL A 143 0.99 7.18 6.35
N GLY A 144 0.72 8.35 6.95
CA GLY A 144 -0.34 8.43 7.94
C GLY A 144 -0.96 9.80 8.08
N TYR A 145 -2.24 9.78 8.39
CA TYR A 145 -3.05 10.93 8.78
C TYR A 145 -3.29 10.92 10.29
N VAL A 146 -3.03 12.06 10.93
CA VAL A 146 -3.27 12.27 12.37
C VAL A 146 -4.09 13.52 12.57
N LYS A 147 -5.12 13.42 13.40
CA LYS A 147 -5.89 14.55 13.89
C LYS A 147 -5.45 14.92 15.30
N HIS A 148 -5.04 16.16 15.50
CA HIS A 148 -4.62 16.69 16.79
C HIS A 148 -5.77 17.39 17.52
N ALA A 149 -5.58 17.58 18.83
CA ALA A 149 -6.47 18.43 19.62
C ALA A 149 -6.47 19.86 19.06
N GLY A 150 -7.65 20.49 18.97
CA GLY A 150 -7.79 21.83 18.37
C GLY A 150 -8.06 21.84 16.86
N GLY A 151 -8.28 20.68 16.23
CA GLY A 151 -8.73 20.60 14.83
C GLY A 151 -7.60 20.63 13.79
N LEU A 152 -6.35 20.77 14.23
CA LEU A 152 -5.18 20.66 13.35
C LEU A 152 -5.04 19.22 12.84
N THR A 153 -4.86 19.06 11.54
CA THR A 153 -4.63 17.77 10.88
C THR A 153 -3.22 17.71 10.32
N THR A 154 -2.61 16.54 10.34
CA THR A 154 -1.24 16.34 9.87
C THR A 154 -1.13 15.08 9.04
N ILE A 155 -0.49 15.21 7.88
CA ILE A 155 -0.10 14.11 7.00
C ILE A 155 1.40 13.89 7.17
N THR A 156 1.78 12.72 7.67
CA THR A 156 3.17 12.28 7.78
C THR A 156 3.51 11.36 6.63
N ILE A 157 4.59 11.67 5.91
CA ILE A 157 5.06 10.90 4.75
C ILE A 157 6.59 10.98 4.68
N ASP A 158 7.26 10.02 4.04
CA ASP A 158 8.71 10.09 3.81
C ASP A 158 9.06 10.76 2.46
N GLN A 159 10.35 10.99 2.19
CA GLN A 159 10.83 11.58 0.93
C GLN A 159 10.75 10.60 -0.23
N LEU A 160 9.52 10.39 -0.72
CA LEU A 160 9.27 9.55 -1.89
C LEU A 160 9.55 10.33 -3.18
N PRO A 161 9.81 9.61 -4.29
CA PRO A 161 9.78 10.22 -5.62
C PRO A 161 8.46 10.96 -5.88
N SER A 162 8.51 12.15 -6.47
CA SER A 162 7.38 13.07 -6.58
C SER A 162 6.12 12.47 -7.25
N ALA A 163 6.28 11.58 -8.23
CA ALA A 163 5.15 10.92 -8.88
C ALA A 163 4.52 9.82 -8.01
N GLN A 164 5.30 9.19 -7.13
CA GLN A 164 4.80 8.25 -6.12
C GLN A 164 4.18 8.98 -4.91
N PHE A 165 4.77 10.10 -4.52
CA PHE A 165 4.39 10.91 -3.37
C PHE A 165 2.96 11.45 -3.47
N GLN A 166 2.61 12.01 -4.64
CA GLN A 166 1.33 12.65 -4.90
C GLN A 166 0.10 11.72 -4.68
N PRO A 167 0.03 10.51 -5.25
CA PRO A 167 -1.07 9.59 -4.96
C PRO A 167 -1.15 9.13 -3.51
N PHE A 168 -0.04 9.05 -2.78
CA PHE A 168 -0.08 8.69 -1.36
C PHE A 168 -0.66 9.84 -0.51
N ILE A 169 -0.30 11.08 -0.81
CA ILE A 169 -0.97 12.25 -0.22
C ILE A 169 -2.46 12.26 -0.54
N ALA A 170 -2.84 11.93 -1.78
CA ALA A 170 -4.25 11.90 -2.16
C ALA A 170 -5.08 10.93 -1.30
N HIS A 171 -4.49 9.81 -0.87
CA HIS A 171 -5.15 8.88 0.04
C HIS A 171 -5.35 9.48 1.44
N GLU A 172 -4.30 10.06 2.04
CA GLU A 172 -4.41 10.67 3.37
C GLU A 172 -5.30 11.91 3.38
N TYR A 173 -5.24 12.73 2.32
CA TYR A 173 -6.16 13.86 2.14
C TYR A 173 -7.60 13.38 2.00
N ALA A 174 -7.84 12.24 1.34
CA ALA A 174 -9.17 11.65 1.27
C ALA A 174 -9.70 11.24 2.65
N HIS A 175 -8.87 10.78 3.58
CA HIS A 175 -9.31 10.55 4.97
C HIS A 175 -9.76 11.84 5.66
N GLN A 176 -9.08 12.96 5.40
CA GLN A 176 -9.52 14.26 5.88
C GLN A 176 -10.86 14.69 5.27
N LEU A 177 -11.01 14.55 3.94
CA LEU A 177 -12.27 14.85 3.24
C LEU A 177 -13.42 14.02 3.81
N TYR A 178 -13.21 12.71 3.98
CA TYR A 178 -14.20 11.82 4.57
C TYR A 178 -14.64 12.33 5.95
N TYR A 179 -13.68 12.65 6.82
CA TYR A 179 -13.99 13.15 8.15
C TYR A 179 -14.77 14.47 8.11
N HIS A 180 -14.45 15.37 7.19
CA HIS A 180 -15.15 16.64 7.08
C HIS A 180 -16.58 16.46 6.56
N CYS A 181 -16.78 15.63 5.53
CA CYS A 181 -18.08 15.42 4.90
C CYS A 181 -19.02 14.52 5.72
N PHE A 182 -18.48 13.52 6.42
CA PHE A 182 -19.26 12.47 7.08
C PHE A 182 -18.99 12.33 8.58
N GLY A 183 -18.07 13.11 9.15
CA GLY A 183 -17.64 12.95 10.53
C GLY A 183 -16.92 11.62 10.76
N ASP A 184 -17.07 11.06 11.96
CA ASP A 184 -16.46 9.76 12.31
C ASP A 184 -17.37 8.56 11.95
N VAL A 185 -18.40 8.79 11.13
CA VAL A 185 -19.41 7.78 10.77
C VAL A 185 -18.80 6.64 9.96
N GLY A 186 -19.27 5.41 10.22
CA GLY A 186 -18.90 4.21 9.47
C GLY A 186 -17.70 3.47 10.06
N GLU A 187 -17.61 2.18 9.71
CA GLU A 187 -16.49 1.34 10.13
C GLU A 187 -15.19 1.75 9.42
N ARG A 188 -14.05 1.36 10.01
CA ARG A 188 -12.73 1.69 9.43
C ARG A 188 -12.57 1.20 7.99
N TRP A 189 -13.11 0.03 7.62
CA TRP A 189 -13.01 -0.45 6.23
C TRP A 189 -13.74 0.48 5.23
N VAL A 190 -14.79 1.17 5.67
CA VAL A 190 -15.53 2.14 4.83
C VAL A 190 -14.63 3.33 4.52
N LYS A 191 -13.98 3.89 5.55
CA LYS A 191 -13.05 5.02 5.45
C LYS A 191 -11.89 4.69 4.52
N GLU A 192 -11.26 3.53 4.72
CA GLU A 192 -10.15 3.05 3.88
C GLU A 192 -10.57 2.83 2.42
N GLY A 193 -11.74 2.21 2.19
CA GLY A 193 -12.25 1.95 0.85
C GLY A 193 -12.61 3.22 0.08
N TRP A 194 -13.27 4.16 0.76
CA TRP A 194 -13.60 5.47 0.20
C TRP A 194 -12.33 6.23 -0.16
N ALA A 195 -11.36 6.31 0.77
CA ALA A 195 -10.08 6.96 0.54
C ALA A 195 -9.28 6.29 -0.58
N ARG A 196 -9.35 4.97 -0.72
CA ARG A 196 -8.72 4.24 -1.84
C ARG A 196 -9.37 4.57 -3.18
N LEU A 197 -10.69 4.69 -3.25
CA LEU A 197 -11.38 5.06 -4.47
C LEU A 197 -11.03 6.49 -4.90
N VAL A 198 -11.00 7.44 -3.97
CA VAL A 198 -10.56 8.82 -4.24
C VAL A 198 -9.11 8.85 -4.72
N GLN A 199 -8.19 8.17 -4.02
CA GLN A 199 -6.80 8.03 -4.44
C GLN A 199 -6.70 7.52 -5.89
N TRP A 200 -7.48 6.49 -6.22
CA TRP A 200 -7.49 5.92 -7.56
C TRP A 200 -7.91 6.95 -8.62
N LYS A 201 -8.99 7.70 -8.37
CA LYS A 201 -9.49 8.72 -9.31
C LYS A 201 -8.51 9.88 -9.48
N VAL A 202 -7.91 10.36 -8.38
CA VAL A 202 -6.88 11.41 -8.43
C VAL A 202 -5.66 10.93 -9.20
N ALA A 203 -5.21 9.69 -8.97
CA ALA A 203 -4.08 9.12 -9.71
C ALA A 203 -4.38 8.96 -11.21
N GLN A 204 -5.61 8.59 -11.59
CA GLN A 204 -6.03 8.57 -13.00
C GLN A 204 -6.02 9.98 -13.61
N HIS A 205 -6.51 10.98 -12.88
CA HIS A 205 -6.47 12.36 -13.35
C HIS A 205 -5.03 12.82 -13.59
N LEU A 206 -4.13 12.63 -12.61
CA LEU A 206 -2.70 12.97 -12.75
C LEU A 206 -2.05 12.25 -13.93
N TYR A 207 -2.34 10.96 -14.11
CA TYR A 207 -1.84 10.19 -15.26
C TYR A 207 -2.29 10.78 -16.60
N HIS A 208 -3.55 11.17 -16.73
CA HIS A 208 -4.07 11.73 -17.98
C HIS A 208 -3.51 13.12 -18.28
N THR A 209 -3.38 13.96 -17.24
CA THR A 209 -2.88 15.33 -17.36
C THR A 209 -1.37 15.37 -17.62
N GLU A 210 -0.59 14.60 -16.86
CA GLU A 210 0.88 14.61 -16.91
C GLU A 210 1.43 13.60 -17.93
N LYS A 211 0.58 12.71 -18.46
CA LYS A 211 0.95 11.59 -19.36
C LYS A 211 2.07 10.70 -18.81
N ASN A 212 2.18 10.58 -17.48
CA ASN A 212 3.23 9.82 -16.81
C ASN A 212 2.64 8.57 -16.10
N PRO A 213 3.00 7.34 -16.54
CA PRO A 213 2.51 6.09 -15.93
C PRO A 213 2.94 5.87 -14.47
N ALA A 214 3.97 6.56 -13.98
CA ALA A 214 4.46 6.45 -12.60
C ALA A 214 3.37 6.76 -11.55
N TYR A 215 2.46 7.69 -11.85
CA TYR A 215 1.35 8.06 -10.97
C TYR A 215 0.40 6.89 -10.64
N LEU A 216 0.31 5.90 -11.53
CA LEU A 216 -0.59 4.75 -11.36
C LEU A 216 0.11 3.53 -10.79
N PHE A 217 1.44 3.43 -10.95
CA PHE A 217 2.17 2.19 -10.72
C PHE A 217 2.00 1.65 -9.28
N HIS A 218 2.26 2.48 -8.27
CA HIS A 218 2.17 2.07 -6.87
C HIS A 218 0.71 1.86 -6.42
N VAL A 219 -0.19 2.73 -6.86
CA VAL A 219 -1.63 2.65 -6.56
C VAL A 219 -2.22 1.36 -7.13
N LEU A 220 -1.87 0.98 -8.36
CA LEU A 220 -2.31 -0.27 -8.97
C LEU A 220 -1.78 -1.50 -8.21
N ASN A 221 -0.51 -1.50 -7.81
CA ASN A 221 0.05 -2.61 -7.03
C ASN A 221 -0.72 -2.81 -5.71
N GLN A 222 -1.10 -1.72 -5.03
CA GLN A 222 -1.91 -1.78 -3.81
C GLN A 222 -3.33 -2.30 -4.08
N ILE A 223 -4.05 -1.70 -5.05
CA ILE A 223 -5.43 -2.10 -5.41
C ILE A 223 -5.49 -3.55 -5.87
N ILE A 224 -4.58 -3.98 -6.76
CA ILE A 224 -4.52 -5.37 -7.24
C ILE A 224 -4.25 -6.33 -6.08
N GLY A 225 -3.35 -5.94 -5.17
CA GLY A 225 -3.05 -6.74 -3.99
C GLY A 225 -4.27 -6.93 -3.09
N GLU A 226 -4.99 -5.86 -2.83
CA GLU A 226 -6.21 -5.80 -2.01
C GLU A 226 -7.37 -6.57 -2.64
N LEU A 227 -7.68 -6.31 -3.91
CA LEU A 227 -8.72 -7.03 -4.64
C LEU A 227 -8.42 -8.54 -4.72
N LYS A 228 -7.17 -8.92 -5.01
CA LYS A 228 -6.78 -10.33 -5.00
C LYS A 228 -6.96 -10.95 -3.63
N PHE A 229 -6.62 -10.24 -2.56
CA PHE A 229 -6.80 -10.72 -1.19
C PHE A 229 -8.28 -11.00 -0.89
N VAL A 230 -9.20 -10.08 -1.26
CA VAL A 230 -10.64 -10.31 -1.09
C VAL A 230 -11.15 -11.48 -1.93
N CYS A 231 -10.77 -11.61 -3.20
CA CYS A 231 -11.16 -12.77 -4.02
C CYS A 231 -10.75 -14.09 -3.36
N VAL A 232 -9.51 -14.17 -2.84
CA VAL A 232 -9.02 -15.36 -2.13
C VAL A 232 -9.82 -15.62 -0.86
N LEU A 233 -10.15 -14.58 -0.10
CA LEU A 233 -10.94 -14.66 1.12
C LEU A 233 -12.36 -15.18 0.84
N ILE A 234 -13.07 -14.60 -0.13
CA ILE A 234 -14.43 -15.03 -0.51
C ILE A 234 -14.41 -16.46 -1.05
N CYS A 235 -13.45 -16.83 -1.91
CA CYS A 235 -13.31 -18.21 -2.38
C CYS A 235 -13.14 -19.20 -1.21
N ARG A 236 -12.37 -18.83 -0.18
CA ARG A 236 -12.19 -19.66 1.02
C ARG A 236 -13.49 -19.82 1.79
N ILE A 237 -14.29 -18.76 1.93
CA ILE A 237 -15.60 -18.78 2.59
C ILE A 237 -16.57 -19.71 1.84
N PHE A 238 -16.62 -19.61 0.51
CA PHE A 238 -17.40 -20.51 -0.33
C PHE A 238 -16.78 -21.90 -0.52
N ARG A 239 -15.67 -22.21 0.17
CA ARG A 239 -14.95 -23.49 0.07
C ARG A 239 -14.59 -23.91 -1.36
N MET A 240 -14.29 -22.92 -2.20
CA MET A 240 -13.92 -23.13 -3.60
C MET A 240 -12.44 -22.83 -3.87
N SER A 241 -11.93 -23.42 -4.96
CA SER A 241 -10.58 -23.10 -5.42
C SER A 241 -10.55 -21.71 -6.07
N VAL A 242 -9.50 -20.93 -5.78
CA VAL A 242 -9.29 -19.63 -6.43
C VAL A 242 -9.09 -19.84 -7.94
N PRO A 243 -9.84 -19.15 -8.82
CA PRO A 243 -9.71 -19.26 -10.27
C PRO A 243 -8.25 -19.11 -10.75
N SER A 244 -7.85 -19.89 -11.75
CA SER A 244 -6.44 -19.98 -12.18
C SER A 244 -5.89 -18.64 -12.70
N ASN A 245 -6.73 -17.88 -13.41
CA ASN A 245 -6.45 -16.53 -13.89
C ASN A 245 -6.17 -15.55 -12.74
N VAL A 246 -6.94 -15.60 -11.65
CA VAL A 246 -6.71 -14.78 -10.43
C VAL A 246 -5.49 -15.25 -9.66
N ARG A 247 -5.29 -16.57 -9.55
CA ARG A 247 -4.17 -17.18 -8.81
C ARG A 247 -2.82 -16.73 -9.37
N ARG A 248 -2.70 -16.61 -10.69
CA ARG A 248 -1.47 -16.21 -11.42
C ARG A 248 -1.08 -14.74 -11.23
N ILE A 249 -2.02 -13.86 -10.89
CA ILE A 249 -1.75 -12.42 -10.72
C ILE A 249 -0.77 -12.21 -9.58
N ARG A 250 0.33 -11.48 -9.80
CA ARG A 250 1.32 -11.25 -8.74
C ARG A 250 0.79 -10.19 -7.76
N THR A 251 1.06 -10.39 -6.47
CA THR A 251 0.68 -9.44 -5.41
C THR A 251 1.86 -9.19 -4.47
N MET A 252 1.88 -8.00 -3.87
CA MET A 252 2.79 -7.61 -2.79
C MET A 252 2.47 -8.34 -1.47
N TYR A 253 1.22 -8.75 -1.26
CA TYR A 253 0.81 -9.46 -0.04
C TYR A 253 1.04 -10.97 -0.20
N ARG A 254 2.20 -11.45 0.24
CA ARG A 254 2.54 -12.89 0.28
C ARG A 254 2.61 -13.37 1.71
N GLY A 255 1.98 -14.50 2.02
CA GLY A 255 1.98 -15.09 3.37
C GLY A 255 3.21 -15.96 3.70
N ASN A 256 4.10 -16.22 2.74
CA ASN A 256 5.26 -17.10 2.97
C ASN A 256 6.40 -16.32 3.66
N LEU A 257 6.57 -16.56 4.97
CA LEU A 257 7.55 -15.88 5.83
C LEU A 257 8.99 -16.07 5.36
N LEU A 258 9.37 -17.30 4.98
CA LEU A 258 10.73 -17.60 4.50
C LEU A 258 11.01 -16.89 3.18
N PHE A 259 10.08 -16.98 2.23
CA PHE A 259 10.21 -16.28 0.95
C PHE A 259 10.30 -14.77 1.14
N ASN A 260 9.44 -14.19 1.99
CA ASN A 260 9.45 -12.76 2.28
C ASN A 260 10.76 -12.32 2.94
N PHE A 261 11.29 -13.15 3.84
CA PHE A 261 12.58 -12.93 4.45
C PHE A 261 13.69 -12.86 3.39
N PHE A 262 13.87 -13.89 2.56
CA PHE A 262 14.93 -13.89 1.54
C PHE A 262 14.75 -12.84 0.45
N THR A 263 13.51 -12.48 0.12
CA THR A 263 13.23 -11.46 -0.89
C THR A 263 13.19 -10.04 -0.35
N GLY A 264 13.29 -9.86 0.98
CA GLY A 264 13.18 -8.56 1.65
C GLY A 264 11.79 -7.93 1.51
N ASN A 265 10.75 -8.74 1.23
CA ASN A 265 9.37 -8.24 1.20
C ASN A 265 8.87 -8.10 2.65
N PRO A 266 8.16 -7.00 2.98
CA PRO A 266 7.59 -6.86 4.30
C PRO A 266 6.47 -7.86 4.54
N GLY A 267 6.31 -8.27 5.80
CA GLY A 267 5.06 -8.91 6.25
C GLY A 267 3.94 -7.87 6.30
N PHE A 268 2.70 -8.33 6.39
CA PHE A 268 1.54 -7.47 6.57
C PHE A 268 0.77 -7.92 7.81
N ASP A 269 0.09 -6.98 8.48
CA ASP A 269 -0.90 -7.33 9.50
C ASP A 269 -2.19 -7.78 8.78
N PRO A 270 -2.63 -9.04 8.95
CA PRO A 270 -3.85 -9.53 8.31
C PRO A 270 -5.09 -8.73 8.70
N LYS A 271 -5.18 -8.20 9.93
CA LYS A 271 -6.34 -7.44 10.40
C LYS A 271 -6.46 -6.12 9.67
N ILE A 272 -5.34 -5.43 9.46
CA ILE A 272 -5.27 -4.18 8.72
C ILE A 272 -5.56 -4.47 7.25
N LEU A 273 -4.90 -5.47 6.66
CA LEU A 273 -5.10 -5.83 5.26
C LEU A 273 -6.55 -6.17 4.95
N ILE A 274 -7.25 -6.88 5.83
CA ILE A 274 -8.69 -7.14 5.66
C ILE A 274 -9.48 -5.84 5.54
N GLN A 275 -9.22 -4.82 6.38
CA GLN A 275 -9.97 -3.56 6.34
C GLN A 275 -9.78 -2.82 5.03
N HIS A 276 -8.53 -2.62 4.60
CA HIS A 276 -8.27 -1.97 3.32
C HIS A 276 -8.84 -2.80 2.17
N SER A 277 -8.62 -4.11 2.17
CA SER A 277 -9.02 -4.97 1.06
C SER A 277 -10.54 -5.00 0.88
N VAL A 278 -11.28 -5.15 1.98
CA VAL A 278 -12.76 -5.16 1.97
C VAL A 278 -13.30 -3.81 1.53
N GLY A 279 -12.76 -2.71 2.05
CA GLY A 279 -13.11 -1.36 1.60
C GLY A 279 -12.90 -1.16 0.11
N THR A 280 -11.72 -1.49 -0.39
CA THR A 280 -11.38 -1.39 -1.81
C THR A 280 -12.31 -2.23 -2.67
N ALA A 281 -12.58 -3.48 -2.29
CA ALA A 281 -13.51 -4.32 -3.02
C ALA A 281 -14.93 -3.73 -3.05
N TYR A 282 -15.45 -3.30 -1.90
CA TYR A 282 -16.79 -2.72 -1.79
C TYR A 282 -16.93 -1.47 -2.67
N PHE A 283 -16.06 -0.48 -2.48
CA PHE A 283 -16.18 0.81 -3.17
C PHE A 283 -15.92 0.72 -4.66
N PHE A 284 -15.02 -0.16 -5.11
CA PHE A 284 -14.78 -0.32 -6.54
C PHE A 284 -15.91 -1.08 -7.25
N LEU A 285 -16.55 -2.05 -6.57
CA LEU A 285 -17.77 -2.66 -7.11
C LEU A 285 -18.94 -1.68 -7.12
N ALA A 286 -19.12 -0.92 -6.04
CA ALA A 286 -20.17 0.11 -5.97
C ALA A 286 -20.00 1.13 -7.10
N GLU A 287 -18.78 1.62 -7.33
CA GLU A 287 -18.48 2.58 -8.39
C GLU A 287 -18.79 2.01 -9.77
N ARG A 288 -18.51 0.73 -10.00
CA ARG A 288 -18.84 0.05 -11.26
C ARG A 288 -20.35 -0.07 -11.49
N ARG A 289 -21.14 -0.22 -10.43
CA ARG A 289 -22.60 -0.46 -10.49
C ARG A 289 -23.43 0.82 -10.55
N THR A 290 -23.02 1.84 -9.80
CA THR A 290 -23.81 3.06 -9.54
C THR A 290 -23.11 4.33 -10.04
N GLY A 291 -21.84 4.25 -10.39
CA GLY A 291 -21.02 5.39 -10.78
C GLY A 291 -20.39 6.12 -9.59
N LEU A 292 -19.42 6.98 -9.89
CA LEU A 292 -18.55 7.61 -8.89
C LEU A 292 -19.31 8.50 -7.90
N ASN A 293 -20.18 9.38 -8.41
CA ASN A 293 -20.88 10.36 -7.58
C ASN A 293 -21.84 9.69 -6.59
N GLU A 294 -22.60 8.70 -7.05
CA GLU A 294 -23.49 7.95 -6.15
C GLU A 294 -22.64 7.23 -5.10
N THR A 295 -21.64 6.45 -5.52
CA THR A 295 -20.78 5.70 -4.59
C THR A 295 -20.09 6.54 -3.50
N LEU A 296 -19.56 7.72 -3.85
CA LEU A 296 -18.83 8.54 -2.89
C LEU A 296 -19.73 9.35 -1.95
N TRP A 297 -20.94 9.71 -2.39
CA TRP A 297 -21.77 10.70 -1.69
C TRP A 297 -23.11 10.17 -1.18
N SER A 298 -23.53 8.98 -1.59
CA SER A 298 -24.77 8.33 -1.12
C SER A 298 -24.59 7.51 0.15
N LEU A 299 -23.44 7.60 0.84
CA LEU A 299 -23.18 6.92 2.10
C LEU A 299 -24.22 7.32 3.15
N THR A 300 -25.32 6.57 3.21
CA THR A 300 -26.32 6.66 4.26
C THR A 300 -26.01 5.60 5.30
N ALA A 301 -26.25 5.90 6.57
CA ALA A 301 -25.95 5.04 7.71
C ALA A 301 -26.61 3.63 7.67
N GLY A 302 -27.45 3.32 6.67
CA GLY A 302 -28.16 2.05 6.51
C GLY A 302 -27.32 0.90 5.91
N ASP A 303 -26.40 1.18 4.99
CA ASP A 303 -25.65 0.13 4.27
C ASP A 303 -24.57 -0.57 5.11
N VAL A 304 -24.26 -0.02 6.29
CA VAL A 304 -23.25 -0.53 7.22
C VAL A 304 -23.82 -1.61 8.16
N SER A 305 -25.15 -1.78 8.21
CA SER A 305 -25.83 -2.64 9.20
C SER A 305 -25.89 -4.13 8.83
N ASP A 306 -25.50 -4.51 7.60
CA ASP A 306 -25.74 -5.84 7.04
C ASP A 306 -24.44 -6.64 6.87
N SER A 307 -23.83 -6.98 8.00
CA SER A 307 -22.59 -7.76 8.04
C SER A 307 -22.83 -9.11 8.76
N GLU A 308 -22.36 -10.22 8.19
CA GLU A 308 -22.50 -11.59 8.72
C GLU A 308 -21.20 -12.15 9.30
N ASP A 309 -21.31 -12.92 10.39
CA ASP A 309 -20.17 -13.47 11.12
C ASP A 309 -19.44 -14.54 10.30
N VAL A 310 -18.13 -14.32 10.08
CA VAL A 310 -17.26 -15.32 9.45
C VAL A 310 -16.67 -16.21 10.55
N GLN A 311 -17.04 -17.50 10.55
CA GLN A 311 -16.44 -18.56 11.38
C GLN A 311 -15.15 -19.11 10.75
#